data_AF-A0A016X1I7-F1
#
_entry.id   AF-A0A016X1I7-F1
#
_cell.length_a   1.000
_cell.length_b   1.000
_cell.length_c   1.000
_cell.angle_alpha   90.00
_cell.angle_beta   90.00
_cell.angle_gamma   90.00
#
_symmetry.space_group_name_H-M   'P 1'
#
loop_
_entity.id
_entity.type
_entity.pdbx_description
1 polymer ?
#
loop_
_entity_poly.entity_id
_entity_poly.type
_entity_poly.pdbx_seq_one_letter_code
_entity_poly.pdbx_strand_id
1 'polypeptide(L)'
;MDAPTVDGPTVDGLEIIDFTKKGADGSQHPFEIRLTNGKKVLVHEEDAYKNYYEDGHSFEQLGENEGAELLRFQFDFQVHKDGLKEMKAVGNTIHSNPMAVYHANVLWCYAYGLSVAEEDNDDLLCQFEMISIGPSFSKKPKTVKGGIGNNCPPNQLEPDVRSIYLTIQGKDEKQISLVKKGDRFVAESLLSLNLLNAVMEQVSTLTMRVQLIIPSCYFVLTNMIDLNLKQPSTTPAAEKILATILAGEKPPGYDWVITVADGSPREYFVHRKVLADASPTLEVILHTHTSLPNEQLMMVSHEDRFILATTHAADMKTILTYFYLRQFTLPAFDAFARVGRTLCCLLPQETIAKFFEYWQVSIVRDLLELDRKDFKATLFACARHLISIFSAPYGALPVAKRVAVATMADTWQMAEAAGIKVEEEFTACKDLPAGMMEKILFSVGKFRTVVSGVKKTGVSSGMK
;
A
#
# COMPACT_ATOMS: atom_id res chain seq x y z
N MET A 1 30.90 39.80 3.27
CA MET A 1 30.70 39.35 4.66
C MET A 1 29.24 39.00 4.73
N ASP A 2 28.92 37.77 4.37
CA ASP A 2 27.54 37.30 4.23
C ASP A 2 27.06 36.75 5.57
N ALA A 3 25.85 37.17 5.95
CA ALA A 3 25.20 36.74 7.18
C ALA A 3 24.94 35.22 7.15
N PRO A 4 25.05 34.51 8.28
CA PRO A 4 24.81 33.09 8.32
C PRO A 4 23.31 32.82 8.08
N THR A 5 23.02 32.03 7.06
CA THR A 5 21.74 31.34 6.90
C THR A 5 21.52 30.46 8.13
N VAL A 6 20.49 30.79 8.91
CA VAL A 6 20.02 29.93 10.00
C VAL A 6 19.38 28.72 9.35
N ASP A 7 20.12 27.61 9.31
CA ASP A 7 19.55 26.29 9.04
C ASP A 7 18.49 26.01 10.11
N GLY A 8 17.23 26.02 9.69
CA GLY A 8 16.12 25.60 10.54
C GLY A 8 16.28 24.13 10.97
N PRO A 9 15.71 23.74 12.13
CA PRO A 9 15.88 22.41 12.67
C PRO A 9 15.42 21.34 11.68
N THR A 10 16.33 20.42 11.32
CA THR A 10 16.03 19.16 10.65
C THR A 10 15.05 18.38 11.53
N VAL A 11 13.81 18.23 11.05
CA VAL A 11 12.78 17.43 11.73
C VAL A 11 13.02 15.96 11.38
N ASP A 12 14.11 15.41 11.91
CA ASP A 12 14.23 13.97 12.11
C ASP A 12 13.21 13.56 13.17
N GLY A 13 12.32 12.61 12.84
CA GLY A 13 11.42 12.02 13.83
C GLY A 13 9.93 12.37 13.73
N LEU A 14 9.39 12.58 12.52
CA LEU A 14 7.98 12.24 12.29
C LEU A 14 7.83 10.71 12.32
N GLU A 15 7.99 10.10 13.49
CA GLU A 15 7.32 8.84 13.77
C GLU A 15 5.83 9.15 13.77
N ILE A 16 5.21 8.96 12.60
CA ILE A 16 3.76 9.00 12.46
C ILE A 16 3.25 7.76 13.19
N ILE A 17 2.84 7.99 14.43
CA ILE A 17 2.39 6.95 15.36
C ILE A 17 1.13 6.30 14.79
N ASP A 18 1.03 4.99 14.98
CA ASP A 18 -0.07 4.18 14.46
C ASP A 18 -1.40 4.64 15.11
N PHE A 19 -2.23 5.35 14.31
CA PHE A 19 -3.43 6.06 14.76
C PHE A 19 -4.63 5.18 15.12
N THR A 20 -4.43 3.89 15.35
CA THR A 20 -5.52 2.91 15.55
C THR A 20 -5.63 2.40 16.98
N LYS A 21 -5.20 3.19 17.97
CA LYS A 21 -5.43 2.88 19.38
C LYS A 21 -6.62 3.69 19.90
N LYS A 22 -7.71 2.98 20.20
CA LYS A 22 -8.89 3.51 20.92
C LYS A 22 -8.52 3.98 22.32
N GLY A 23 -9.09 5.12 22.74
CA GLY A 23 -9.24 5.46 24.16
C GLY A 23 -10.13 4.43 24.87
N ALA A 24 -9.86 4.17 26.15
CA ALA A 24 -10.52 3.10 26.91
C ALA A 24 -11.97 3.41 27.32
N ASP A 25 -12.44 4.63 27.06
CA ASP A 25 -13.69 5.19 27.61
C ASP A 25 -14.65 5.76 26.55
N GLY A 26 -14.28 5.73 25.26
CA GLY A 26 -15.14 6.18 24.16
C GLY A 26 -15.46 7.68 24.19
N SER A 27 -14.66 8.49 24.89
CA SER A 27 -14.81 9.94 24.96
C SER A 27 -13.84 10.64 24.00
N GLN A 28 -14.31 11.66 23.27
CA GLN A 28 -13.51 12.43 22.30
C GLN A 28 -12.49 13.34 23.01
N HIS A 29 -11.39 12.76 23.49
CA HIS A 29 -10.29 13.50 24.07
C HIS A 29 -9.00 13.30 23.27
N PRO A 30 -8.26 14.38 22.95
CA PRO A 30 -6.96 14.24 22.33
C PRO A 30 -6.03 13.47 23.28
N PHE A 31 -5.33 12.46 22.79
CA PHE A 31 -4.35 11.74 23.60
C PHE A 31 -2.94 12.31 23.40
N GLU A 32 -2.21 12.44 24.51
CA GLU A 32 -0.87 13.05 24.55
C GLU A 32 0.22 12.02 24.25
N ILE A 33 1.16 12.40 23.41
CA ILE A 33 2.39 11.65 23.14
C ILE A 33 3.58 12.57 23.39
N ARG A 34 4.49 12.12 24.25
CA ARG A 34 5.77 12.81 24.47
C ARG A 34 6.86 12.17 23.63
N LEU A 35 7.46 12.95 22.74
CA LEU A 35 8.61 12.53 21.94
C LEU A 35 9.90 12.60 22.78
N THR A 36 10.91 11.81 22.40
CA THR A 36 12.21 11.73 23.10
C THR A 36 12.99 13.06 23.11
N ASN A 37 12.65 13.98 22.20
CA ASN A 37 13.20 15.35 22.15
C ASN A 37 12.42 16.35 23.04
N GLY A 38 11.49 15.89 23.87
CA GLY A 38 10.69 16.73 24.76
C GLY A 38 9.48 17.40 24.10
N LYS A 39 9.26 17.23 22.79
CA LYS A 39 8.06 17.74 22.10
C LYS A 39 6.81 17.00 22.55
N LYS A 40 5.73 17.75 22.75
CA LYS A 40 4.38 17.23 23.01
C LYS A 40 3.58 17.20 21.73
N VAL A 41 3.02 16.04 21.41
CA VAL A 41 2.12 15.82 20.27
C VAL A 41 0.75 15.46 20.80
N LEU A 42 -0.27 16.18 20.34
CA LEU A 42 -1.67 15.89 20.62
C LEU A 42 -2.28 15.26 19.38
N VAL A 43 -2.92 14.10 19.55
CA VAL A 43 -3.56 13.35 18.47
C VAL A 43 -5.07 13.35 18.68
N HIS A 44 -5.82 13.78 17.66
CA HIS A 44 -7.29 13.77 17.66
C HIS A 44 -7.85 12.42 17.12
N GLU A 45 -8.94 11.94 17.72
CA GLU A 45 -9.54 10.59 17.55
C GLU A 45 -10.12 10.24 16.16
N GLU A 46 -10.45 8.93 16.00
CA GLU A 46 -10.92 8.18 14.82
C GLU A 46 -12.11 8.80 14.06
N ASP A 47 -13.01 9.53 14.73
CA ASP A 47 -14.23 10.10 14.15
C ASP A 47 -14.09 11.58 13.69
N ALA A 48 -12.85 12.10 13.62
CA ALA A 48 -12.59 13.49 13.23
C ALA A 48 -12.84 13.79 11.73
N TYR A 49 -13.22 12.79 10.92
CA TYR A 49 -13.41 12.96 9.47
C TYR A 49 -14.85 12.74 9.09
N LYS A 50 -15.39 13.70 8.34
CA LYS A 50 -16.62 13.49 7.58
C LYS A 50 -16.34 12.48 6.48
N ASN A 51 -17.07 11.38 6.45
CA ASN A 51 -17.03 10.45 5.32
C ASN A 51 -17.80 11.09 4.13
N TYR A 52 -17.09 11.41 3.06
CA TYR A 52 -17.66 12.05 1.88
C TYR A 52 -18.31 11.07 0.89
N TYR A 53 -18.35 9.78 1.22
CA TYR A 53 -18.81 8.68 0.35
C TYR A 53 -19.87 7.80 1.05
N GLU A 54 -20.52 8.29 2.11
CA GLU A 54 -21.56 7.57 2.87
C GLU A 54 -22.76 7.16 2.01
N ASP A 55 -23.00 7.87 0.91
CA ASP A 55 -24.02 7.58 -0.09
C ASP A 55 -23.69 6.36 -0.98
N GLY A 56 -22.52 5.75 -0.79
CA GLY A 56 -22.10 4.55 -1.53
C GLY A 56 -21.52 4.85 -2.91
N HIS A 57 -21.18 6.10 -3.19
CA HIS A 57 -20.43 6.44 -4.40
C HIS A 57 -19.00 5.89 -4.34
N SER A 58 -18.48 5.54 -5.52
CA SER A 58 -17.10 5.05 -5.64
C SER A 58 -16.11 6.17 -5.33
N PHE A 59 -14.98 5.82 -4.72
CA PHE A 59 -13.81 6.69 -4.58
C PHE A 59 -13.32 7.24 -5.91
N GLU A 60 -13.66 6.62 -7.04
CA GLU A 60 -13.27 7.11 -8.38
C GLU A 60 -14.20 8.16 -8.96
N GLN A 61 -15.39 8.34 -8.39
CA GLN A 61 -16.36 9.28 -8.91
C GLN A 61 -15.90 10.73 -8.71
N LEU A 62 -16.03 11.55 -9.75
CA LEU A 62 -15.62 12.98 -9.77
C LEU A 62 -16.81 13.96 -9.79
N GLY A 63 -18.04 13.46 -9.63
CA GLY A 63 -19.27 14.24 -9.75
C GLY A 63 -19.52 14.66 -11.20
N GLU A 64 -19.93 15.91 -11.41
CA GLU A 64 -20.34 16.45 -12.72
C GLU A 64 -19.17 16.67 -13.71
N ASN A 65 -17.91 16.57 -13.26
CA ASN A 65 -16.72 16.86 -14.05
C ASN A 65 -15.86 15.61 -14.29
N GLU A 66 -16.47 14.53 -14.79
CA GLU A 66 -15.72 13.36 -15.24
C GLU A 66 -14.75 13.74 -16.37
N GLY A 67 -13.48 13.32 -16.26
CA GLY A 67 -12.43 13.65 -17.22
C GLY A 67 -11.73 15.00 -17.01
N ALA A 68 -11.91 15.66 -15.85
CA ALA A 68 -11.20 16.90 -15.54
C ALA A 68 -9.66 16.74 -15.61
N GLU A 69 -8.99 17.74 -16.17
CA GLU A 69 -7.51 17.81 -16.21
C GLU A 69 -6.90 18.09 -14.83
N LEU A 70 -7.68 18.67 -13.92
CA LEU A 70 -7.28 19.04 -12.59
C LEU A 70 -8.23 18.44 -11.56
N LEU A 71 -7.67 17.84 -10.52
CA LEU A 71 -8.40 17.29 -9.40
C LEU A 71 -8.17 18.15 -8.16
N ARG A 72 -9.27 18.58 -7.54
CA ARG A 72 -9.24 19.25 -6.24
C ARG A 72 -9.50 18.23 -5.15
N PHE A 73 -8.62 18.22 -4.17
CA PHE A 73 -8.78 17.46 -2.93
C PHE A 73 -8.95 18.43 -1.78
N GLN A 74 -9.95 18.20 -0.95
CA GLN A 74 -10.27 19.01 0.21
C GLN A 74 -10.32 18.13 1.44
N PHE A 75 -9.70 18.60 2.51
CA PHE A 75 -9.63 17.91 3.77
C PHE A 75 -9.79 18.89 4.93
N ASP A 76 -10.62 18.54 5.90
CA ASP A 76 -10.95 19.41 7.02
C ASP A 76 -10.15 18.94 8.25
N PHE A 77 -9.08 19.66 8.58
CA PHE A 77 -8.31 19.43 9.81
C PHE A 77 -9.06 20.05 10.98
N GLN A 78 -9.62 19.19 11.82
CA GLN A 78 -10.38 19.60 13.00
C GLN A 78 -9.49 19.61 14.24
N VAL A 79 -9.45 20.75 14.93
CA VAL A 79 -8.69 20.96 16.17
C VAL A 79 -9.66 21.21 17.32
N HIS A 80 -9.65 20.33 18.31
CA HIS A 80 -10.49 20.48 19.51
C HIS A 80 -9.90 21.55 20.45
N LYS A 81 -10.77 22.20 21.23
CA LYS A 81 -10.41 23.29 22.17
C LYS A 81 -9.30 22.90 23.14
N ASP A 82 -9.33 21.66 23.62
CA ASP A 82 -8.35 21.18 24.58
C ASP A 82 -6.99 20.94 23.92
N GLY A 83 -6.97 20.63 22.62
CA GLY A 83 -5.75 20.60 21.83
C GLY A 83 -5.10 21.98 21.72
N LEU A 84 -5.90 22.99 21.41
CA LEU A 84 -5.44 24.38 21.28
C LEU A 84 -4.93 24.94 22.63
N LYS A 85 -5.60 24.64 23.74
CA LYS A 85 -5.18 25.06 25.09
C LYS A 85 -3.81 24.53 25.51
N GLU A 86 -3.40 23.38 25.00
CA GLU A 86 -2.11 22.79 25.33
C GLU A 86 -0.94 23.35 24.50
N MET A 87 -1.19 24.23 23.53
CA MET A 87 -0.17 25.00 22.84
C MET A 87 0.31 26.17 23.70
N LYS A 88 1.13 25.88 24.71
CA LYS A 88 1.59 26.83 25.74
C LYS A 88 3.02 27.32 25.55
N ALA A 89 3.79 26.67 24.68
CA ALA A 89 5.20 26.99 24.45
C ALA A 89 5.65 26.61 23.05
N VAL A 90 6.73 27.26 22.60
CA VAL A 90 7.42 26.94 21.34
C VAL A 90 7.74 25.45 21.26
N GLY A 91 7.46 24.85 20.09
CA GLY A 91 7.65 23.43 19.82
C GLY A 91 6.47 22.53 20.19
N ASN A 92 5.42 23.04 20.87
CA ASN A 92 4.16 22.31 21.02
C ASN A 92 3.51 22.14 19.65
N THR A 93 3.03 20.93 19.34
CA THR A 93 2.50 20.61 18.01
C THR A 93 1.23 19.78 18.09
N ILE A 94 0.24 20.12 17.27
CA ILE A 94 -0.97 19.35 17.02
C ILE A 94 -0.83 18.67 15.67
N HIS A 95 -1.04 17.36 15.63
CA HIS A 95 -1.04 16.56 14.40
C HIS A 95 -2.35 15.78 14.27
N SER A 96 -2.64 15.34 13.05
CA SER A 96 -3.84 14.55 12.73
C SER A 96 -3.50 13.54 11.63
N ASN A 97 -4.46 12.73 11.19
CA ASN A 97 -4.21 11.65 10.23
C ASN A 97 -3.71 12.22 8.89
N PRO A 98 -2.99 11.45 8.08
CA PRO A 98 -2.56 11.95 6.78
C PRO A 98 -3.74 12.29 5.88
N MET A 99 -3.62 13.36 5.10
CA MET A 99 -4.50 13.62 3.96
C MET A 99 -4.09 12.71 2.81
N ALA A 100 -4.98 11.84 2.35
CA ALA A 100 -4.76 10.99 1.18
C ALA A 100 -5.29 11.63 -0.11
N VAL A 101 -4.41 11.90 -1.07
CA VAL A 101 -4.80 12.24 -2.43
C VAL A 101 -4.83 10.96 -3.24
N TYR A 102 -6.04 10.52 -3.59
CA TYR A 102 -6.30 9.23 -4.21
C TYR A 102 -7.17 9.34 -5.47
N HIS A 103 -6.70 8.75 -6.56
CA HIS A 103 -7.50 8.51 -7.76
C HIS A 103 -6.86 7.41 -8.62
N ALA A 104 -7.70 6.63 -9.30
CA ALA A 104 -7.34 5.60 -10.26
C ALA A 104 -6.27 4.63 -9.74
N ASN A 105 -6.45 4.16 -8.51
CA ASN A 105 -5.52 3.28 -7.78
C ASN A 105 -4.14 3.90 -7.44
N VAL A 106 -3.97 5.20 -7.66
CA VAL A 106 -2.75 5.95 -7.35
C VAL A 106 -2.99 6.76 -6.08
N LEU A 107 -2.15 6.53 -5.07
CA LEU A 107 -2.23 7.18 -3.76
C LEU A 107 -0.97 8.00 -3.51
N TRP A 108 -1.14 9.20 -2.96
CA TRP A 108 -0.08 9.94 -2.29
C TRP A 108 -0.63 10.56 -1.00
N CYS A 109 0.21 10.69 0.03
CA CYS A 109 -0.23 11.15 1.34
C CYS A 109 0.60 12.34 1.82
N TYR A 110 -0.07 13.20 2.58
CA TYR A 110 0.54 14.34 3.27
C TYR A 110 0.21 14.29 4.75
N ALA A 111 1.22 14.40 5.61
CA ALA A 111 1.00 14.69 7.03
C ALA A 111 0.89 16.20 7.20
N TYR A 112 0.12 16.68 8.16
CA TYR A 112 0.04 18.10 8.46
C TYR A 112 0.01 18.32 9.96
N GLY A 113 0.33 19.55 10.36
CA GLY A 113 0.36 19.92 11.76
C GLY A 113 0.35 21.43 11.96
N LEU A 114 0.00 21.81 13.18
CA LEU A 114 0.05 23.17 13.67
C LEU A 114 1.04 23.20 14.84
N SER A 115 2.15 23.93 14.67
CA SER A 115 3.20 24.03 15.67
C SER A 115 3.35 25.46 16.16
N VAL A 116 3.57 25.66 17.46
CA VAL A 116 4.02 26.96 17.99
C VAL A 116 5.46 27.17 17.53
N ALA A 117 5.67 28.13 16.64
CA ALA A 117 6.96 28.40 16.01
C ALA A 117 7.80 29.38 16.81
N GLU A 118 7.17 30.46 17.29
CA GLU A 118 7.81 31.51 18.07
C GLU A 118 6.80 32.23 18.96
N GLU A 119 7.32 33.09 19.83
CA GLU A 119 6.56 33.96 20.72
C GLU A 119 6.92 35.41 20.37
N ASP A 120 5.91 36.23 20.12
CA ASP A 120 6.07 37.66 19.79
C ASP A 120 5.01 38.48 20.52
N ASN A 121 5.42 39.55 21.18
CA ASN A 121 4.55 40.48 21.93
C ASN A 121 3.52 39.78 22.84
N ASP A 122 3.96 38.82 23.66
CA ASP A 122 3.13 37.99 24.55
C ASP A 122 2.05 37.13 23.85
N ASP A 123 2.14 36.96 22.52
CA ASP A 123 1.32 36.02 21.76
C ASP A 123 2.17 34.88 21.19
N LEU A 124 1.58 33.69 21.14
CA LEU A 124 2.21 32.52 20.53
C LEU A 124 1.83 32.45 19.05
N LEU A 125 2.84 32.44 18.19
CA LEU A 125 2.66 32.40 16.76
C LEU A 125 2.80 30.96 16.25
N CYS A 126 1.73 30.46 15.65
CA CYS A 126 1.62 29.09 15.15
C CYS A 126 1.92 29.02 13.65
N GLN A 127 2.76 28.06 13.26
CA GLN A 127 3.02 27.70 11.87
C GLN A 127 2.18 26.47 11.51
N PHE A 128 1.32 26.61 10.50
CA PHE A 128 0.75 25.45 9.82
C PHE A 128 1.76 24.92 8.80
N GLU A 129 1.99 23.60 8.81
CA GLU A 129 2.81 22.91 7.83
C GLU A 129 2.16 21.62 7.33
N MET A 130 2.46 21.28 6.07
CA MET A 130 2.06 20.04 5.42
C MET A 130 3.29 19.41 4.77
N ILE A 131 3.57 18.16 5.11
CA ILE A 131 4.79 17.44 4.73
C ILE A 131 4.40 16.23 3.89
N SER A 132 5.07 16.04 2.76
CA SER A 132 4.87 14.84 1.95
C SER A 132 5.41 13.60 2.69
N ILE A 133 4.58 12.54 2.74
CA ILE A 133 4.94 11.26 3.38
C ILE A 133 4.92 10.08 2.39
N GLY A 134 4.79 10.37 1.10
CA GLY A 134 4.85 9.38 0.03
C GLY A 134 3.56 8.60 -0.17
N PRO A 135 3.62 7.45 -0.85
CA PRO A 135 2.45 6.63 -1.18
C PRO A 135 2.03 5.72 -0.02
N SER A 136 2.16 6.19 1.22
CA SER A 136 1.87 5.46 2.45
C SER A 136 1.38 6.38 3.56
N PHE A 137 0.66 5.84 4.54
CA PHE A 137 0.14 6.60 5.67
C PHE A 137 1.18 6.94 6.75
N SER A 138 2.45 6.57 6.58
CA SER A 138 3.54 6.95 7.47
C SER A 138 4.89 6.97 6.74
N LYS A 139 5.85 7.80 7.20
CA LYS A 139 7.24 7.73 6.76
C LYS A 139 7.86 6.44 7.31
N LYS A 140 7.88 5.37 6.51
CA LYS A 140 8.51 4.09 6.91
C LYS A 140 10.01 4.09 6.61
N PRO A 141 10.83 3.39 7.42
CA PRO A 141 12.24 3.19 7.11
C PRO A 141 12.41 2.49 5.75
N LYS A 142 13.52 2.78 5.06
CA LYS A 142 13.79 2.33 3.67
C LYS A 142 13.75 0.80 3.50
N THR A 143 14.06 0.04 4.54
CA THR A 143 14.06 -1.43 4.51
C THR A 143 13.70 -2.01 5.88
N VAL A 144 12.82 -3.00 5.89
CA VAL A 144 12.47 -3.81 7.08
C VAL A 144 13.25 -5.12 7.03
N LYS A 145 13.65 -5.67 8.18
CA LYS A 145 14.36 -6.96 8.25
C LYS A 145 13.60 -8.06 7.49
N GLY A 146 14.28 -8.73 6.56
CA GLY A 146 13.68 -9.78 5.71
C GLY A 146 12.82 -9.27 4.54
N GLY A 147 12.69 -7.96 4.36
CA GLY A 147 12.08 -7.36 3.18
C GLY A 147 13.07 -7.23 2.03
N ILE A 148 12.54 -7.13 0.81
CA ILE A 148 13.35 -6.95 -0.41
C ILE A 148 13.37 -5.52 -0.93
N GLY A 149 12.66 -4.60 -0.26
CA GLY A 149 12.61 -3.19 -0.59
C GLY A 149 11.66 -2.41 0.32
N ASN A 150 11.41 -1.15 -0.03
CA ASN A 150 10.31 -0.40 0.53
C ASN A 150 8.99 -0.84 -0.13
N ASN A 151 7.88 -0.82 0.60
CA ASN A 151 6.57 -1.16 0.05
C ASN A 151 5.97 0.02 -0.73
N CYS A 152 6.76 0.68 -1.58
CA CYS A 152 6.38 1.83 -2.41
C CYS A 152 6.46 1.46 -3.90
N PRO A 153 5.56 1.97 -4.76
CA PRO A 153 5.66 1.74 -6.19
C PRO A 153 6.99 2.30 -6.70
N PRO A 154 7.67 1.58 -7.61
CA PRO A 154 8.90 2.09 -8.19
C PRO A 154 8.62 3.41 -8.91
N ASN A 155 9.55 4.37 -8.78
CA ASN A 155 9.54 5.65 -9.49
C ASN A 155 8.35 6.58 -9.20
N GLN A 156 7.50 6.30 -8.20
CA GLN A 156 6.44 7.22 -7.82
C GLN A 156 7.04 8.41 -7.03
N LEU A 157 6.99 9.59 -7.64
CA LEU A 157 7.47 10.85 -7.07
C LEU A 157 6.31 11.69 -6.50
N GLU A 158 6.65 12.73 -5.75
CA GLU A 158 5.65 13.69 -5.24
C GLU A 158 4.89 14.34 -6.41
N PRO A 159 3.55 14.47 -6.34
CA PRO A 159 2.78 15.14 -7.37
C PRO A 159 3.10 16.63 -7.43
N ASP A 160 3.03 17.20 -8.63
CA ASP A 160 3.10 18.65 -8.84
C ASP A 160 1.80 19.31 -8.36
N VAL A 161 1.86 20.04 -7.26
CA VAL A 161 0.72 20.74 -6.67
C VAL A 161 0.60 22.11 -7.31
N ARG A 162 -0.47 22.32 -8.10
CA ARG A 162 -0.71 23.58 -8.84
C ARG A 162 -1.06 24.75 -7.94
N SER A 163 -1.85 24.48 -6.91
CA SER A 163 -2.27 25.47 -5.92
C SER A 163 -2.62 24.77 -4.63
N ILE A 164 -2.36 25.45 -3.51
CA ILE A 164 -2.66 24.94 -2.19
C ILE A 164 -3.00 26.07 -1.23
N TYR A 165 -4.09 25.88 -0.48
CA TYR A 165 -4.61 26.87 0.44
C TYR A 165 -5.07 26.22 1.75
N LEU A 166 -4.98 27.00 2.80
CA LEU A 166 -5.57 26.73 4.10
C LEU A 166 -6.68 27.75 4.35
N THR A 167 -7.89 27.29 4.59
CA THR A 167 -9.01 28.14 5.00
C THR A 167 -9.35 27.86 6.45
N ILE A 168 -9.21 28.87 7.30
CA ILE A 168 -9.69 28.81 8.68
C ILE A 168 -11.18 29.13 8.64
N GLN A 169 -12.00 28.16 9.03
CA GLN A 169 -13.44 28.33 9.08
C GLN A 169 -13.86 28.97 10.40
N GLY A 170 -14.65 30.03 10.29
CA GLY A 170 -15.22 30.80 11.40
C GLY A 170 -16.37 31.66 10.87
N LYS A 171 -16.73 32.73 11.59
CA LYS A 171 -17.71 33.71 11.10
C LYS A 171 -17.22 34.43 9.83
N ASP A 172 -15.95 34.80 9.83
CA ASP A 172 -15.23 35.34 8.67
C ASP A 172 -14.20 34.30 8.23
N GLU A 173 -14.40 33.70 7.05
CA GLU A 173 -13.45 32.72 6.51
C GLU A 173 -12.14 33.42 6.13
N LYS A 174 -11.01 32.90 6.64
CA LYS A 174 -9.67 33.41 6.30
C LYS A 174 -8.92 32.39 5.46
N GLN A 175 -8.66 32.73 4.20
CA GLN A 175 -7.85 31.92 3.30
C GLN A 175 -6.39 32.35 3.34
N ILE A 176 -5.48 31.37 3.38
CA ILE A 176 -4.05 31.55 3.51
C ILE A 176 -3.35 30.65 2.50
N SER A 177 -2.48 31.23 1.69
CA SER A 177 -1.67 30.49 0.73
C SER A 177 -0.60 29.67 1.45
N LEU A 178 -0.35 28.45 0.97
CA LEU A 178 0.80 27.66 1.42
C LEU A 178 1.91 27.73 0.36
N VAL A 179 3.14 27.98 0.82
CA VAL A 179 4.33 28.06 -0.04
C VAL A 179 5.22 26.85 0.17
N LYS A 180 5.80 26.31 -0.91
CA LYS A 180 6.75 25.19 -0.83
C LYS A 180 8.09 25.68 -0.27
N LYS A 181 8.54 25.07 0.83
CA LYS A 181 9.87 25.27 1.42
C LYS A 181 10.54 23.91 1.59
N GLY A 182 11.43 23.54 0.68
CA GLY A 182 12.05 22.21 0.71
C GLY A 182 11.04 21.09 0.47
N ASP A 183 10.91 20.16 1.44
CA ASP A 183 10.04 18.98 1.40
C ASP A 183 8.64 19.20 2.00
N ARG A 184 8.29 20.45 2.30
CA ARG A 184 7.03 20.82 2.97
C ARG A 184 6.37 22.06 2.36
N PHE A 185 5.08 22.17 2.58
CA PHE A 185 4.28 23.36 2.35
C PHE A 185 4.03 24.04 3.69
N VAL A 186 4.26 25.35 3.78
CA VAL A 186 4.04 26.11 5.01
C VAL A 186 3.12 27.29 4.74
N ALA A 187 2.29 27.64 5.71
CA ALA A 187 1.52 28.88 5.64
C ALA A 187 2.45 30.07 5.48
N GLU A 188 2.14 30.96 4.54
CA GLU A 188 2.95 32.14 4.21
C GLU A 188 3.06 33.11 5.40
N SER A 189 2.03 33.18 6.23
CA SER A 189 2.00 33.96 7.47
C SER A 189 1.80 33.05 8.68
N LEU A 190 2.47 33.37 9.79
CA LEU A 190 2.17 32.77 11.08
C LEU A 190 0.75 33.13 11.54
N LEU A 191 0.15 32.21 12.29
CA LEU A 191 -1.19 32.31 12.85
C LEU A 191 -1.08 32.69 14.32
N SER A 192 -1.65 33.83 14.70
CA SER A 192 -1.80 34.20 16.11
C SER A 192 -2.64 33.14 16.86
N LEU A 193 -2.11 32.61 17.97
CA LEU A 193 -2.86 31.69 18.81
C LEU A 193 -4.08 32.39 19.42
N ASN A 194 -3.96 33.67 19.78
CA ASN A 194 -5.09 34.50 20.21
C ASN A 194 -6.21 34.57 19.15
N LEU A 195 -5.86 34.71 17.87
CA LEU A 195 -6.83 34.66 16.77
C LEU A 195 -7.53 33.29 16.72
N LEU A 196 -6.79 32.19 16.83
CA LEU A 196 -7.36 30.84 16.82
C LEU A 196 -8.29 30.62 18.04
N ASN A 197 -7.89 31.08 19.23
CA ASN A 197 -8.71 31.05 20.44
C ASN A 197 -10.00 31.85 20.27
N ALA A 198 -9.94 33.04 19.68
CA ALA A 198 -11.12 33.88 19.44
C ALA A 198 -12.12 33.22 18.47
N VAL A 199 -11.63 32.49 17.45
CA VAL A 199 -12.51 31.67 16.59
C VAL A 199 -13.14 30.53 17.41
N MET A 200 -12.36 29.89 18.27
CA MET A 200 -12.79 28.79 19.14
C MET A 200 -13.79 29.18 20.24
N GLU A 201 -13.92 30.44 20.60
CA GLU A 201 -15.00 30.88 21.51
C GLU A 201 -16.39 30.69 20.89
N GLN A 202 -16.46 30.58 19.56
CA GLN A 202 -17.71 30.53 18.80
C GLN A 202 -18.05 29.13 18.29
N VAL A 203 -17.10 28.20 18.30
CA VAL A 203 -17.24 26.83 17.77
C VAL A 203 -16.65 25.81 18.74
N SER A 204 -17.23 24.62 18.83
CA SER A 204 -16.70 23.54 19.68
C SER A 204 -15.36 23.00 19.16
N THR A 205 -15.13 23.11 17.86
CA THR A 205 -13.97 22.58 17.14
C THR A 205 -13.57 23.57 16.05
N LEU A 206 -12.29 23.92 16.00
CA LEU A 206 -11.73 24.76 14.94
C LEU A 206 -11.53 23.91 13.68
N THR A 207 -12.11 24.32 12.55
CA THR A 207 -11.91 23.64 11.27
C THR A 207 -10.94 24.41 10.39
N MET A 208 -9.82 23.77 10.08
CA MET A 208 -8.78 24.25 9.17
C MET A 208 -8.84 23.44 7.88
N ARG A 209 -9.49 23.98 6.86
CA ARG A 209 -9.72 23.31 5.58
C ARG A 209 -8.49 23.45 4.68
N VAL A 210 -7.85 22.33 4.37
CA VAL A 210 -6.77 22.25 3.39
C VAL A 210 -7.39 21.93 2.02
N GLN A 211 -7.03 22.71 1.01
CA GLN A 211 -7.39 22.45 -0.38
C GLN A 211 -6.14 22.41 -1.24
N LEU A 212 -6.01 21.35 -2.05
CA LEU A 212 -4.92 21.19 -3.00
C LEU A 212 -5.46 20.81 -4.38
N ILE A 213 -4.76 21.27 -5.43
CA ILE A 213 -5.08 20.94 -6.82
C ILE A 213 -3.90 20.20 -7.45
N ILE A 214 -4.15 19.01 -7.98
CA ILE A 214 -3.15 18.15 -8.65
C ILE A 214 -3.65 17.81 -10.07
N PRO A 215 -2.77 17.82 -11.10
CA PRO A 215 -3.11 17.35 -12.42
C PRO A 215 -3.55 15.88 -12.44
N SER A 216 -4.64 15.56 -13.14
CA SER A 216 -5.15 14.19 -13.24
C SER A 216 -4.15 13.22 -13.89
N CYS A 217 -3.26 13.73 -14.75
CA CYS A 217 -2.18 12.94 -15.37
C CYS A 217 -1.16 12.33 -14.38
N TYR A 218 -1.13 12.80 -13.13
CA TYR A 218 -0.34 12.16 -12.07
C TYR A 218 -0.91 10.79 -11.68
N PHE A 219 -2.25 10.64 -11.71
CA PHE A 219 -2.96 9.46 -11.23
C PHE A 219 -3.10 8.36 -12.30
N VAL A 220 -2.06 8.18 -13.12
CA VAL A 220 -2.05 7.19 -14.20
C VAL A 220 -1.32 5.93 -13.74
N LEU A 221 -2.06 4.86 -13.47
CA LEU A 221 -1.53 3.59 -12.96
C LEU A 221 -0.41 3.01 -13.85
N THR A 222 -0.51 3.15 -15.17
CA THR A 222 0.50 2.64 -16.12
C THR A 222 1.86 3.31 -16.00
N ASN A 223 1.96 4.45 -15.31
CA ASN A 223 3.25 5.08 -15.00
C ASN A 223 4.02 4.31 -13.90
N MET A 224 3.33 3.47 -13.12
CA MET A 224 3.92 2.68 -12.02
C MET A 224 4.11 1.20 -12.35
N ILE A 225 3.43 0.71 -13.40
CA ILE A 225 3.44 -0.70 -13.79
C ILE A 225 3.21 -0.86 -15.28
N ASP A 226 4.00 -1.72 -15.93
CA ASP A 226 3.79 -2.09 -17.33
C ASP A 226 2.66 -3.12 -17.46
N LEU A 227 1.43 -2.62 -17.65
CA LEU A 227 0.26 -3.47 -17.93
C LEU A 227 0.31 -4.17 -19.28
N ASN A 228 1.30 -3.90 -20.13
CA ASN A 228 1.51 -4.57 -21.41
C ASN A 228 2.63 -5.63 -21.36
N LEU A 229 3.22 -5.87 -20.18
CA LEU A 229 4.28 -6.85 -19.99
C LEU A 229 3.85 -8.23 -20.51
N LYS A 230 4.56 -8.75 -21.51
CA LYS A 230 4.27 -10.02 -22.17
C LYS A 230 5.09 -11.14 -21.56
N GLN A 231 4.47 -12.30 -21.40
CA GLN A 231 5.18 -13.53 -21.06
C GLN A 231 6.15 -13.89 -22.19
N PRO A 232 7.29 -14.54 -21.88
CA PRO A 232 8.16 -15.11 -22.91
C PRO A 232 7.39 -16.07 -23.84
N SER A 233 7.76 -16.04 -25.12
CA SER A 233 7.14 -16.89 -26.14
C SER A 233 7.47 -18.36 -25.94
N THR A 234 6.50 -19.22 -26.19
CA THR A 234 6.58 -20.67 -26.02
C THR A 234 6.48 -21.40 -27.35
N THR A 235 6.76 -22.71 -27.33
CA THR A 235 6.54 -23.59 -28.48
C THR A 235 5.49 -24.65 -28.11
N PRO A 236 4.63 -25.06 -29.07
CA PRO A 236 3.64 -26.11 -28.81
C PRO A 236 4.25 -27.43 -28.33
N ALA A 237 5.48 -27.73 -28.76
CA ALA A 237 6.21 -28.91 -28.32
C ALA A 237 6.57 -28.84 -26.82
N ALA A 238 7.08 -27.70 -26.34
CA ALA A 238 7.41 -27.52 -24.93
C ALA A 238 6.15 -27.53 -24.05
N GLU A 239 5.06 -26.91 -24.51
CA GLU A 239 3.77 -26.95 -23.82
C GLU A 239 3.21 -28.36 -23.69
N LYS A 240 3.29 -29.15 -24.77
CA LYS A 240 2.87 -30.55 -24.77
C LYS A 240 3.69 -31.39 -23.79
N ILE A 241 5.03 -31.21 -23.77
CA ILE A 241 5.91 -31.89 -22.82
C ILE A 241 5.51 -31.53 -21.39
N LEU A 242 5.35 -30.24 -21.08
CA LEU A 242 4.94 -29.80 -19.76
C LEU A 242 3.59 -30.40 -19.34
N ALA A 243 2.61 -30.45 -20.25
CA ALA A 243 1.31 -31.04 -19.96
C ALA A 243 1.40 -32.53 -19.61
N THR A 244 2.21 -33.31 -20.34
CA THR A 244 2.49 -34.73 -20.03
C THR A 244 3.10 -34.87 -18.63
N ILE A 245 4.09 -34.03 -18.30
CA ILE A 245 4.75 -34.06 -16.98
C ILE A 245 3.76 -33.72 -15.85
N LEU A 246 2.93 -32.70 -16.04
CA LEU A 246 1.94 -32.28 -15.04
C LEU A 246 0.82 -33.31 -14.83
N ALA A 247 0.57 -34.17 -15.81
CA ALA A 247 -0.32 -35.33 -15.67
C ALA A 247 0.33 -36.49 -14.89
N GLY A 248 1.61 -36.39 -14.52
CA GLY A 248 2.37 -37.47 -13.87
C GLY A 248 2.85 -38.54 -14.83
N GLU A 249 2.77 -38.29 -16.14
CA GLU A 249 3.20 -39.21 -17.18
C GLU A 249 4.68 -39.00 -17.55
N LYS A 250 5.28 -40.00 -18.21
CA LYS A 250 6.68 -39.99 -18.63
C LYS A 250 6.82 -39.35 -20.02
N PRO A 251 7.39 -38.13 -20.15
CA PRO A 251 7.65 -37.56 -21.46
C PRO A 251 8.81 -38.31 -22.15
N PRO A 252 8.88 -38.30 -23.49
CA PRO A 252 9.99 -38.92 -24.22
C PRO A 252 11.34 -38.33 -23.81
N GLY A 253 12.30 -39.18 -23.44
CA GLY A 253 13.65 -38.76 -23.10
C GLY A 253 13.85 -38.22 -21.68
N TYR A 254 12.87 -38.41 -20.78
CA TYR A 254 13.07 -38.10 -19.36
C TYR A 254 14.28 -38.86 -18.79
N ASP A 255 15.05 -38.19 -17.96
CA ASP A 255 16.29 -38.69 -17.35
C ASP A 255 16.41 -38.28 -15.87
N TRP A 256 15.34 -37.73 -15.29
CA TRP A 256 15.31 -37.31 -13.90
C TRP A 256 13.89 -37.38 -13.30
N VAL A 257 13.79 -37.52 -11.97
CA VAL A 257 12.52 -37.52 -11.24
C VAL A 257 12.52 -36.47 -10.13
N ILE A 258 11.45 -35.69 -10.06
CA ILE A 258 11.14 -34.83 -8.92
C ILE A 258 10.02 -35.47 -8.12
N THR A 259 10.25 -35.73 -6.84
CA THR A 259 9.19 -36.15 -5.90
C THR A 259 8.75 -34.96 -5.04
N VAL A 260 7.45 -34.82 -4.81
CA VAL A 260 6.88 -33.77 -3.95
C VAL A 260 6.30 -34.37 -2.67
N ALA A 261 6.10 -33.52 -1.65
CA ALA A 261 5.70 -33.95 -0.32
C ALA A 261 4.23 -34.41 -0.24
N ASP A 262 3.34 -33.70 -0.92
CA ASP A 262 1.90 -33.94 -0.82
C ASP A 262 1.14 -33.73 -2.14
N GLY A 263 -0.04 -34.34 -2.25
CA GLY A 263 -0.92 -34.28 -3.41
C GLY A 263 -0.69 -35.39 -4.44
N SER A 264 -1.31 -35.24 -5.60
CA SER A 264 -1.19 -36.14 -6.76
C SER A 264 -1.15 -35.32 -8.06
N PRO A 265 -0.25 -35.63 -9.01
CA PRO A 265 0.77 -36.67 -8.94
C PRO A 265 1.90 -36.33 -7.95
N ARG A 266 2.53 -37.37 -7.37
CA ARG A 266 3.66 -37.23 -6.44
C ARG A 266 5.03 -37.24 -7.12
N GLU A 267 5.11 -37.84 -8.30
CA GLU A 267 6.34 -37.96 -9.07
C GLU A 267 6.17 -37.24 -10.41
N TYR A 268 7.19 -36.47 -10.77
CA TYR A 268 7.25 -35.72 -12.02
C TYR A 268 8.51 -36.14 -12.78
N PHE A 269 8.32 -36.72 -13.95
CA PHE A 269 9.41 -37.21 -14.81
C PHE A 269 9.89 -36.07 -15.70
N VAL A 270 11.13 -35.61 -15.50
CA VAL A 270 11.64 -34.37 -16.10
C VAL A 270 12.98 -34.59 -16.80
N HIS A 271 13.45 -33.54 -17.48
CA HIS A 271 14.71 -33.52 -18.20
C HIS A 271 15.75 -32.73 -17.42
N ARG A 272 16.84 -33.38 -17.01
CA ARG A 272 17.97 -32.80 -16.28
C ARG A 272 18.52 -31.57 -16.99
N LYS A 273 18.66 -31.63 -18.32
CA LYS A 273 19.15 -30.51 -19.14
C LYS A 273 18.26 -29.27 -19.02
N VAL A 274 16.94 -29.43 -18.97
CA VAL A 274 15.98 -28.33 -18.84
C VAL A 274 16.08 -27.68 -17.47
N LEU A 275 16.23 -28.49 -16.41
CA LEU A 275 16.42 -28.01 -15.05
C LEU A 275 17.73 -27.23 -14.88
N ALA A 276 18.84 -27.78 -15.38
CA ALA A 276 20.15 -27.13 -15.34
C ALA A 276 20.17 -25.80 -16.10
N ASP A 277 19.55 -25.75 -17.30
CA ASP A 277 19.41 -24.51 -18.07
C ASP A 277 18.55 -23.45 -17.35
N ALA A 278 17.57 -23.88 -16.55
CA ALA A 278 16.69 -22.97 -15.82
C ALA A 278 17.33 -22.36 -14.56
N SER A 279 18.34 -23.04 -14.01
CA SER A 279 18.89 -22.75 -12.70
C SER A 279 20.34 -23.24 -12.58
N PRO A 280 21.31 -22.33 -12.37
CA PRO A 280 22.68 -22.70 -12.02
C PRO A 280 22.76 -23.54 -10.74
N THR A 281 21.86 -23.29 -9.77
CA THR A 281 21.79 -24.08 -8.53
C THR A 281 21.41 -25.52 -8.82
N LEU A 282 20.43 -25.76 -9.68
CA LEU A 282 20.04 -27.11 -10.10
C LEU A 282 21.16 -27.76 -10.93
N GLU A 283 21.84 -27.02 -11.81
CA GLU A 283 22.98 -27.55 -12.56
C GLU A 283 24.03 -28.16 -11.61
N VAL A 284 24.42 -27.41 -10.57
CA VAL A 284 25.38 -27.88 -9.56
C VAL A 284 24.83 -29.08 -8.79
N ILE A 285 23.63 -28.98 -8.22
CA ILE A 285 23.02 -30.05 -7.42
C ILE A 285 22.89 -31.36 -8.20
N LEU A 286 22.46 -31.27 -9.45
CA LEU A 286 22.29 -32.43 -10.33
C LEU A 286 23.64 -33.04 -10.73
N HIS A 287 24.70 -32.21 -10.82
CA HIS A 287 26.06 -32.68 -11.12
C HIS A 287 26.75 -33.31 -9.91
N THR A 288 26.63 -32.70 -8.73
CA THR A 288 27.32 -33.15 -7.52
C THR A 288 26.50 -34.16 -6.70
N HIS A 289 25.24 -34.38 -7.07
CA HIS A 289 24.30 -35.25 -6.35
C HIS A 289 24.22 -34.88 -4.86
N THR A 290 24.01 -33.59 -4.56
CA THR A 290 24.07 -33.06 -3.19
C THR A 290 22.75 -32.43 -2.74
N SER A 291 22.29 -32.80 -1.55
CA SER A 291 21.12 -32.17 -0.91
C SER A 291 21.40 -30.73 -0.48
N LEU A 292 20.35 -29.90 -0.42
CA LEU A 292 20.48 -28.56 0.16
C LEU A 292 20.53 -28.62 1.70
N PRO A 293 21.31 -27.74 2.37
CA PRO A 293 21.45 -27.74 3.82
C PRO A 293 20.15 -27.44 4.60
N ASN A 294 19.16 -26.84 3.93
CA ASN A 294 17.91 -26.42 4.53
C ASN A 294 16.78 -27.45 4.39
N GLU A 295 17.10 -28.68 3.97
CA GLU A 295 16.19 -29.81 3.75
C GLU A 295 15.05 -29.56 2.75
N GLN A 296 15.01 -28.41 2.08
CA GLN A 296 13.98 -28.11 1.09
C GLN A 296 14.13 -28.97 -0.18
N LEU A 297 15.37 -29.34 -0.50
CA LEU A 297 15.70 -30.28 -1.56
C LEU A 297 16.60 -31.39 -1.01
N MET A 298 16.13 -32.63 -1.12
CA MET A 298 16.87 -33.82 -0.69
C MET A 298 17.14 -34.74 -1.87
N MET A 299 18.41 -35.08 -2.09
CA MET A 299 18.82 -36.03 -3.11
C MET A 299 18.61 -37.47 -2.63
N VAL A 300 18.15 -38.35 -3.53
CA VAL A 300 18.05 -39.80 -3.24
C VAL A 300 19.32 -40.47 -3.73
N SER A 301 20.20 -40.85 -2.80
CA SER A 301 21.62 -41.20 -3.03
C SER A 301 21.94 -42.20 -4.15
N HIS A 302 20.98 -43.04 -4.54
CA HIS A 302 21.14 -44.14 -5.50
C HIS A 302 20.19 -44.01 -6.71
N GLU A 303 19.55 -42.85 -6.88
CA GLU A 303 18.62 -42.59 -7.97
C GLU A 303 18.88 -41.22 -8.61
N ASP A 304 18.50 -41.07 -9.88
CA ASP A 304 18.40 -39.78 -10.58
C ASP A 304 17.12 -39.05 -10.13
N ARG A 305 17.04 -38.77 -8.84
CA ARG A 305 15.86 -38.25 -8.15
C ARG A 305 16.23 -37.26 -7.05
N PHE A 306 15.43 -36.20 -6.93
CA PHE A 306 15.38 -35.39 -5.71
C PHE A 306 13.95 -35.17 -5.22
N ILE A 307 13.83 -34.88 -3.94
CA ILE A 307 12.58 -34.64 -3.23
C ILE A 307 12.50 -33.16 -2.85
N LEU A 308 11.39 -32.50 -3.19
CA LEU A 308 11.04 -31.17 -2.69
C LEU A 308 10.15 -31.31 -1.45
N ALA A 309 10.78 -31.29 -0.27
CA ALA A 309 10.19 -31.73 0.99
C ALA A 309 8.99 -30.90 1.49
N THR A 310 8.83 -29.68 0.97
CA THR A 310 7.73 -28.77 1.37
C THR A 310 6.84 -28.37 0.20
N THR A 311 7.02 -28.93 -0.99
CA THR A 311 6.25 -28.56 -2.19
C THR A 311 5.10 -29.54 -2.38
N HIS A 312 3.94 -29.04 -2.79
CA HIS A 312 2.75 -29.86 -3.08
C HIS A 312 2.58 -30.03 -4.60
N ALA A 313 1.85 -31.06 -5.02
CA ALA A 313 1.55 -31.32 -6.42
C ALA A 313 0.92 -30.11 -7.14
N ALA A 314 -0.01 -29.41 -6.47
CA ALA A 314 -0.66 -28.22 -7.02
C ALA A 314 0.33 -27.06 -7.31
N ASP A 315 1.45 -27.00 -6.60
CA ASP A 315 2.48 -25.98 -6.76
C ASP A 315 3.34 -26.23 -8.00
N MET A 316 3.46 -27.50 -8.41
CA MET A 316 4.36 -27.92 -9.49
C MET A 316 3.98 -27.34 -10.83
N LYS A 317 2.70 -27.01 -11.04
CA LYS A 317 2.27 -26.25 -12.22
C LYS A 317 3.06 -24.95 -12.35
N THR A 318 3.21 -24.20 -11.26
CA THR A 318 3.92 -22.91 -11.29
C THR A 318 5.43 -23.11 -11.50
N ILE A 319 6.02 -24.04 -10.75
CA ILE A 319 7.47 -24.29 -10.77
C ILE A 319 7.91 -24.84 -12.14
N LEU A 320 7.23 -25.86 -12.64
CA LEU A 320 7.59 -26.51 -13.91
C LEU A 320 7.26 -25.63 -15.13
N THR A 321 6.23 -24.78 -15.05
CA THR A 321 5.95 -23.80 -16.11
C THR A 321 7.15 -22.88 -16.32
N TYR A 322 7.77 -22.37 -15.25
CA TYR A 322 8.98 -21.59 -15.41
C TYR A 322 10.16 -22.41 -15.97
N PHE A 323 10.36 -23.64 -15.48
CA PHE A 323 11.48 -24.48 -15.95
C PHE A 323 11.37 -24.87 -17.42
N TYR A 324 10.17 -25.12 -17.95
CA TYR A 324 10.01 -25.54 -19.34
C TYR A 324 9.70 -24.40 -20.30
N LEU A 325 8.99 -23.37 -19.84
CA LEU A 325 8.43 -22.32 -20.70
C LEU A 325 9.02 -20.94 -20.43
N ARG A 326 9.80 -20.77 -19.35
CA ARG A 326 10.28 -19.47 -18.85
C ARG A 326 9.13 -18.48 -18.59
N GLN A 327 7.93 -18.99 -18.35
CA GLN A 327 6.76 -18.19 -18.03
C GLN A 327 6.55 -18.08 -16.52
N PHE A 328 6.03 -16.94 -16.09
CA PHE A 328 5.89 -16.54 -14.69
C PHE A 328 4.41 -16.59 -14.27
N THR A 329 3.87 -17.78 -14.09
CA THR A 329 2.46 -17.97 -13.71
C THR A 329 2.25 -17.70 -12.22
N LEU A 330 1.09 -17.13 -11.86
CA LEU A 330 0.69 -16.99 -10.47
C LEU A 330 0.43 -18.36 -9.83
N PRO A 331 0.94 -18.62 -8.62
CA PRO A 331 0.49 -19.77 -7.84
C PRO A 331 -0.90 -19.52 -7.26
N ALA A 332 -1.52 -20.56 -6.69
CA ALA A 332 -2.74 -20.41 -5.91
C ALA A 332 -2.51 -19.43 -4.73
N PHE A 333 -3.57 -18.75 -4.32
CA PHE A 333 -3.46 -17.62 -3.38
C PHE A 333 -2.85 -18.00 -2.02
N ASP A 334 -3.08 -19.23 -1.57
CA ASP A 334 -2.59 -19.84 -0.34
C ASP A 334 -1.23 -20.55 -0.51
N ALA A 335 -0.72 -20.63 -1.75
CA ALA A 335 0.53 -21.30 -2.11
C ALA A 335 1.73 -20.35 -2.26
N PHE A 336 1.50 -19.03 -2.27
CA PHE A 336 2.55 -18.01 -2.53
C PHE A 336 3.83 -18.20 -1.70
N ALA A 337 3.70 -18.34 -0.38
CA ALA A 337 4.85 -18.52 0.49
C ALA A 337 5.57 -19.86 0.26
N ARG A 338 4.82 -20.91 -0.06
CA ARG A 338 5.36 -22.27 -0.28
C ARG A 338 6.12 -22.33 -1.60
N VAL A 339 5.49 -21.90 -2.69
CA VAL A 339 6.12 -21.75 -4.02
C VAL A 339 7.30 -20.80 -3.95
N GLY A 340 7.16 -19.65 -3.28
CA GLY A 340 8.23 -18.66 -3.13
C GLY A 340 9.47 -19.22 -2.44
N ARG A 341 9.32 -20.00 -1.36
CA ARG A 341 10.45 -20.67 -0.70
C ARG A 341 11.19 -21.62 -1.63
N THR A 342 10.45 -22.46 -2.37
CA THR A 342 11.03 -23.39 -3.34
C THR A 342 11.77 -22.63 -4.43
N LEU A 343 11.14 -21.62 -5.05
CA LEU A 343 11.79 -20.82 -6.10
C LEU A 343 13.04 -20.12 -5.57
N CYS A 344 13.01 -19.50 -4.38
CA CYS A 344 14.17 -18.80 -3.82
C CYS A 344 15.35 -19.74 -3.51
N CYS A 345 15.09 -21.01 -3.21
CA CYS A 345 16.16 -21.99 -3.02
C CYS A 345 16.75 -22.49 -4.34
N LEU A 346 15.98 -22.42 -5.42
CA LEU A 346 16.38 -22.96 -6.72
C LEU A 346 16.86 -21.88 -7.69
N LEU A 347 16.50 -20.61 -7.53
CA LEU A 347 16.75 -19.59 -8.53
C LEU A 347 17.53 -18.41 -7.98
N PRO A 348 18.38 -17.77 -8.81
CA PRO A 348 19.10 -16.57 -8.40
C PRO A 348 18.13 -15.41 -8.17
N GLN A 349 18.56 -14.46 -7.35
CA GLN A 349 17.75 -13.30 -6.95
C GLN A 349 17.22 -12.48 -8.14
N GLU A 350 18.01 -12.34 -9.21
CA GLU A 350 17.59 -11.62 -10.42
C GLU A 350 16.39 -12.27 -11.10
N THR A 351 16.35 -13.60 -11.14
CA THR A 351 15.21 -14.35 -11.67
C THR A 351 14.00 -14.20 -10.75
N ILE A 352 14.20 -14.25 -9.44
CA ILE A 352 13.12 -14.05 -8.45
C ILE A 352 12.51 -12.65 -8.57
N ALA A 353 13.31 -11.61 -8.84
CA ALA A 353 12.79 -10.27 -9.07
C ALA A 353 11.82 -10.22 -10.27
N LYS A 354 12.11 -10.96 -11.35
CA LYS A 354 11.19 -11.10 -12.49
C LYS A 354 9.88 -11.78 -12.11
N PHE A 355 9.90 -12.81 -11.27
CA PHE A 355 8.65 -13.40 -10.76
C PHE A 355 7.75 -12.34 -10.11
N PHE A 356 8.31 -11.47 -9.26
CA PHE A 356 7.52 -10.42 -8.63
C PHE A 356 6.99 -9.39 -9.62
N GLU A 357 7.77 -9.02 -10.63
CA GLU A 357 7.34 -8.12 -11.71
C GLU A 357 6.12 -8.70 -12.45
N TYR A 358 6.22 -9.93 -12.94
CA TYR A 358 5.14 -10.60 -13.67
C TYR A 358 3.92 -10.92 -12.80
N TRP A 359 4.11 -11.36 -11.56
CA TRP A 359 3.02 -11.63 -10.62
C TRP A 359 2.26 -10.35 -10.27
N GLN A 360 2.98 -9.24 -10.07
CA GLN A 360 2.35 -7.95 -9.80
C GLN A 360 1.48 -7.51 -10.98
N VAL A 361 1.97 -7.62 -12.22
CA VAL A 361 1.18 -7.28 -13.42
C VAL A 361 -0.06 -8.16 -13.54
N SER A 362 0.11 -9.46 -13.30
CA SER A 362 -0.99 -10.43 -13.41
C SER A 362 -2.10 -10.14 -12.40
N ILE A 363 -1.74 -9.93 -11.13
CA ILE A 363 -2.71 -9.54 -10.08
C ILE A 363 -3.40 -8.21 -10.42
N VAL A 364 -2.66 -7.21 -10.90
CA VAL A 364 -3.26 -5.91 -11.24
C VAL A 364 -4.25 -6.05 -12.40
N ARG A 365 -3.92 -6.82 -13.45
CA ARG A 365 -4.85 -7.08 -14.55
C ARG A 365 -6.13 -7.76 -14.05
N ASP A 366 -5.99 -8.84 -13.27
CA ASP A 366 -7.12 -9.57 -12.71
C ASP A 366 -8.06 -8.64 -11.90
N LEU A 367 -7.50 -7.75 -11.08
CA LEU A 367 -8.26 -6.80 -10.25
C LEU A 367 -8.96 -5.71 -11.07
N LEU A 368 -8.37 -5.25 -12.17
CA LEU A 368 -8.96 -4.24 -13.05
C LEU A 368 -10.12 -4.80 -13.89
N GLU A 369 -10.18 -6.12 -14.08
CA GLU A 369 -11.27 -6.80 -14.81
C GLU A 369 -12.49 -7.13 -13.93
N LEU A 370 -12.41 -6.95 -12.61
CA LEU A 370 -13.51 -7.25 -11.69
C LEU A 370 -14.72 -6.32 -11.90
N ASP A 371 -15.91 -6.90 -11.93
CA ASP A 371 -17.16 -6.13 -11.85
C ASP A 371 -17.47 -5.72 -10.42
N ARG A 372 -17.19 -4.46 -10.09
CA ARG A 372 -17.41 -3.88 -8.76
C ARG A 372 -18.88 -3.86 -8.32
N LYS A 373 -19.84 -4.15 -9.21
CA LYS A 373 -21.26 -4.33 -8.85
C LYS A 373 -21.54 -5.69 -8.22
N ASP A 374 -20.73 -6.71 -8.54
CA ASP A 374 -20.72 -7.97 -7.79
C ASP A 374 -19.83 -7.81 -6.56
N PHE A 375 -20.40 -7.21 -5.52
CA PHE A 375 -19.68 -6.86 -4.30
C PHE A 375 -18.99 -8.08 -3.67
N LYS A 376 -19.71 -9.19 -3.54
CA LYS A 376 -19.20 -10.38 -2.84
C LYS A 376 -18.08 -11.05 -3.62
N ALA A 377 -18.24 -11.23 -4.94
CA ALA A 377 -17.18 -11.80 -5.77
C ALA A 377 -15.93 -10.91 -5.77
N THR A 378 -16.11 -9.60 -5.92
CA THR A 378 -15.00 -8.63 -5.93
C THR A 378 -14.26 -8.59 -4.60
N LEU A 379 -14.98 -8.55 -3.47
CA LEU A 379 -14.39 -8.57 -2.13
C LEU A 379 -13.55 -9.83 -1.90
N PHE A 380 -14.06 -11.02 -2.25
CA PHE A 380 -13.31 -12.26 -2.08
C PHE A 380 -12.13 -12.40 -3.05
N ALA A 381 -12.25 -11.93 -4.29
CA ALA A 381 -11.14 -11.89 -5.22
C ALA A 381 -10.01 -10.99 -4.68
N CYS A 382 -10.35 -9.79 -4.21
CA CYS A 382 -9.38 -8.89 -3.57
C CYS A 382 -8.73 -9.52 -2.34
N ALA A 383 -9.51 -10.17 -1.46
CA ALA A 383 -8.98 -10.84 -0.28
C ALA A 383 -7.98 -11.94 -0.62
N ARG A 384 -8.25 -12.78 -1.65
CA ARG A 384 -7.32 -13.82 -2.12
C ARG A 384 -6.04 -13.21 -2.68
N HIS A 385 -6.11 -12.16 -3.48
CA HIS A 385 -4.91 -11.45 -3.95
C HIS A 385 -4.15 -10.81 -2.78
N LEU A 386 -4.83 -10.25 -1.78
CA LEU A 386 -4.17 -9.70 -0.59
C LEU A 386 -3.50 -10.79 0.26
N ILE A 387 -4.10 -11.97 0.39
CA ILE A 387 -3.43 -13.12 1.04
C ILE A 387 -2.13 -13.47 0.31
N SER A 388 -2.19 -13.51 -1.02
CA SER A 388 -1.03 -13.76 -1.88
C SER A 388 0.08 -12.72 -1.64
N ILE A 389 -0.31 -11.44 -1.64
CA ILE A 389 0.60 -10.29 -1.47
C ILE A 389 1.23 -10.26 -0.08
N PHE A 390 0.45 -10.52 0.98
CA PHE A 390 0.95 -10.55 2.36
C PHE A 390 1.78 -11.80 2.66
N SER A 391 1.64 -12.84 1.84
CA SER A 391 2.48 -14.05 1.89
C SER A 391 3.82 -13.89 1.16
N ALA A 392 3.96 -12.87 0.30
CA ALA A 392 5.21 -12.53 -0.37
C ALA A 392 6.14 -11.70 0.54
N PRO A 393 7.45 -11.68 0.29
CA PRO A 393 8.38 -10.82 1.03
C PRO A 393 7.95 -9.34 1.01
N TYR A 394 8.15 -8.64 2.12
CA TYR A 394 7.79 -7.23 2.22
C TYR A 394 8.48 -6.41 1.13
N GLY A 395 7.70 -5.60 0.40
CA GLY A 395 8.19 -4.78 -0.71
C GLY A 395 8.18 -5.47 -2.07
N ALA A 396 7.76 -6.73 -2.17
CA ALA A 396 7.77 -7.45 -3.45
C ALA A 396 6.70 -7.01 -4.45
N LEU A 397 5.49 -6.71 -3.97
CA LEU A 397 4.31 -6.44 -4.82
C LEU A 397 3.62 -5.10 -4.47
N PRO A 398 4.35 -3.96 -4.45
CA PRO A 398 3.86 -2.70 -3.91
C PRO A 398 2.67 -2.08 -4.70
N VAL A 399 2.64 -2.20 -6.02
CA VAL A 399 1.57 -1.71 -6.89
C VAL A 399 0.33 -2.59 -6.74
N ALA A 400 0.48 -3.92 -6.87
CA ALA A 400 -0.62 -4.87 -6.69
C ALA A 400 -1.28 -4.70 -5.32
N LYS A 401 -0.50 -4.47 -4.26
CA LYS A 401 -1.03 -4.18 -2.92
C LYS A 401 -1.95 -2.96 -2.91
N ARG A 402 -1.56 -1.87 -3.57
CA ARG A 402 -2.34 -0.63 -3.59
C ARG A 402 -3.62 -0.81 -4.38
N VAL A 403 -3.54 -1.42 -5.56
CA VAL A 403 -4.72 -1.71 -6.40
C VAL A 403 -5.69 -2.61 -5.65
N ALA A 404 -5.20 -3.68 -5.01
CA ALA A 404 -6.03 -4.60 -4.26
C ALA A 404 -6.67 -3.95 -3.02
N VAL A 405 -5.90 -3.20 -2.24
CA VAL A 405 -6.43 -2.47 -1.06
C VAL A 405 -7.46 -1.43 -1.50
N ALA A 406 -7.17 -0.65 -2.53
CA ALA A 406 -8.05 0.41 -3.00
C ALA A 406 -9.35 -0.14 -3.60
N THR A 407 -9.24 -1.17 -4.44
CA THR A 407 -10.41 -1.84 -5.02
C THR A 407 -11.27 -2.47 -3.92
N MET A 408 -10.67 -3.17 -2.96
CA MET A 408 -11.41 -3.75 -1.85
C MET A 408 -12.07 -2.69 -0.96
N ALA A 409 -11.37 -1.60 -0.66
CA ALA A 409 -11.91 -0.51 0.18
C ALA A 409 -13.07 0.21 -0.51
N ASP A 410 -12.96 0.46 -1.82
CA ASP A 410 -14.01 1.06 -2.64
C ASP A 410 -15.25 0.16 -2.68
N THR A 411 -15.08 -1.12 -3.03
CA THR A 411 -16.17 -2.10 -3.05
C THR A 411 -16.79 -2.30 -1.66
N TRP A 412 -15.99 -2.29 -0.60
CA TRP A 412 -16.50 -2.36 0.77
C TRP A 412 -17.41 -1.16 1.07
N GLN A 413 -16.95 0.06 0.81
CA GLN A 413 -17.74 1.28 1.03
C GLN A 413 -19.09 1.22 0.28
N MET A 414 -19.06 0.83 -0.99
CA MET A 414 -20.27 0.69 -1.82
C MET A 414 -21.21 -0.41 -1.29
N ALA A 415 -20.66 -1.55 -0.86
CA ALA A 415 -21.43 -2.67 -0.34
C ALA A 415 -22.14 -2.32 0.98
N GLU A 416 -21.46 -1.61 1.90
CA GLU A 416 -22.07 -1.19 3.15
C GLU A 416 -23.21 -0.18 2.94
N ALA A 417 -23.05 0.75 2.00
CA ALA A 417 -24.14 1.66 1.62
C ALA A 417 -25.33 0.92 1.00
N ALA A 418 -25.09 -0.22 0.35
CA ALA A 418 -26.13 -1.14 -0.13
C ALA A 418 -26.71 -2.06 0.97
N GLY A 419 -26.31 -1.89 2.23
CA GLY A 419 -26.80 -2.66 3.38
C GLY A 419 -26.09 -3.99 3.62
N ILE A 420 -24.99 -4.27 2.92
CA ILE A 420 -24.20 -5.50 3.12
C ILE A 420 -23.22 -5.29 4.26
N LYS A 421 -23.24 -6.19 5.24
CA LYS A 421 -22.29 -6.20 6.35
C LYS A 421 -21.04 -7.00 5.98
N VAL A 422 -20.05 -6.32 5.40
CA VAL A 422 -18.85 -6.94 4.84
C VAL A 422 -18.07 -7.79 5.88
N GLU A 423 -17.97 -7.33 7.13
CA GLU A 423 -17.27 -8.09 8.18
C GLU A 423 -17.96 -9.42 8.51
N GLU A 424 -19.30 -9.45 8.51
CA GLU A 424 -20.08 -10.67 8.73
C GLU A 424 -19.88 -11.65 7.55
N GLU A 425 -19.83 -11.16 6.32
CA GLU A 425 -19.54 -11.96 5.11
C GLU A 425 -18.15 -12.62 5.17
N PHE A 426 -17.12 -11.89 5.61
CA PHE A 426 -15.78 -12.46 5.79
C PHE A 426 -15.71 -13.44 6.95
N THR A 427 -16.41 -13.16 8.05
CA THR A 427 -16.47 -14.07 9.21
C THR A 427 -17.18 -15.38 8.88
N ALA A 428 -18.18 -15.34 8.00
CA ALA A 428 -18.90 -16.52 7.52
C ALA A 428 -18.07 -17.37 6.52
N CYS A 429 -17.02 -16.79 5.91
CA CYS A 429 -16.19 -17.47 4.92
C CYS A 429 -15.15 -18.39 5.58
N LYS A 430 -15.33 -19.71 5.43
CA LYS A 430 -14.40 -20.71 6.00
C LYS A 430 -13.15 -20.96 5.16
N ASP A 431 -13.15 -20.50 3.90
CA ASP A 431 -12.08 -20.78 2.93
C ASP A 431 -10.93 -19.77 2.99
N LEU A 432 -10.99 -18.81 3.93
CA LEU A 432 -9.98 -17.78 4.12
C LEU A 432 -9.28 -17.93 5.48
N PRO A 433 -7.94 -17.77 5.55
CA PRO A 433 -7.19 -17.89 6.79
C PRO A 433 -7.46 -16.70 7.73
N ALA A 434 -8.21 -16.94 8.81
CA ALA A 434 -8.67 -15.92 9.76
C ALA A 434 -7.56 -14.97 10.26
N GLY A 435 -6.41 -15.52 10.67
CA GLY A 435 -5.30 -14.71 11.20
C GLY A 435 -4.63 -13.78 10.19
N MET A 436 -4.74 -14.08 8.88
CA MET A 436 -4.28 -13.16 7.83
C MET A 436 -5.35 -12.14 7.47
N MET A 437 -6.62 -12.54 7.52
CA MET A 437 -7.74 -11.66 7.23
C MET A 437 -7.80 -10.46 8.18
N GLU A 438 -7.54 -10.63 9.48
CA GLU A 438 -7.50 -9.50 10.42
C GLU A 438 -6.54 -8.37 9.96
N LYS A 439 -5.33 -8.73 9.54
CA LYS A 439 -4.34 -7.77 9.01
C LYS A 439 -4.78 -7.12 7.70
N ILE A 440 -5.46 -7.88 6.85
CA ILE A 440 -5.98 -7.41 5.57
C ILE A 440 -7.11 -6.40 5.81
N LEU A 441 -8.12 -6.79 6.60
CA LEU A 441 -9.26 -5.95 6.95
C LEU A 441 -8.80 -4.67 7.64
N PHE A 442 -7.83 -4.75 8.56
CA PHE A 442 -7.21 -3.57 9.17
C PHE A 442 -6.57 -2.64 8.12
N SER A 443 -5.79 -3.20 7.19
CA SER A 443 -5.13 -2.41 6.14
C SER A 443 -6.13 -1.76 5.18
N VAL A 444 -7.21 -2.46 4.85
CA VAL A 444 -8.29 -2.00 3.96
C VAL A 444 -9.16 -0.96 4.65
N GLY A 445 -9.56 -1.21 5.90
CA GLY A 445 -10.30 -0.26 6.74
C GLY A 445 -9.54 1.05 6.93
N LYS A 446 -8.23 0.98 7.25
CA LYS A 446 -7.39 2.18 7.35
C LYS A 446 -7.36 2.98 6.04
N PHE A 447 -7.26 2.31 4.90
CA PHE A 447 -7.31 3.00 3.61
C PHE A 447 -8.67 3.65 3.37
N ARG A 448 -9.75 2.89 3.61
CA ARG A 448 -11.14 3.33 3.47
C ARG A 448 -11.39 4.61 4.28
N THR A 449 -11.06 4.62 5.56
CA THR A 449 -11.23 5.77 6.46
C THR A 449 -10.47 7.00 6.01
N VAL A 450 -9.20 6.84 5.62
CA VAL A 450 -8.34 7.98 5.26
C VAL A 450 -8.74 8.58 3.92
N VAL A 451 -9.09 7.74 2.93
CA VAL A 451 -9.53 8.22 1.61
C VAL A 451 -10.93 8.82 1.68
N SER A 452 -11.84 8.23 2.44
CA SER A 452 -13.21 8.74 2.55
C SER A 452 -13.30 10.08 3.29
N GLY A 453 -12.31 10.40 4.12
CA GLY A 453 -12.17 11.70 4.79
C GLY A 453 -11.73 12.85 3.88
N VAL A 454 -11.37 12.58 2.62
CA VAL A 454 -10.94 13.59 1.65
C VAL A 454 -12.01 13.76 0.57
N LYS A 455 -12.58 14.96 0.46
CA LYS A 455 -13.49 15.29 -0.63
C LYS A 455 -12.69 15.48 -1.92
N LYS A 456 -13.06 14.73 -2.96
CA LYS A 456 -12.47 14.85 -4.31
C LYS A 456 -13.49 15.39 -5.31
N THR A 457 -13.07 16.33 -6.15
CA THR A 457 -13.89 16.88 -7.24
C THR A 457 -13.04 17.23 -8.46
N GLY A 458 -13.56 17.02 -9.67
CA GLY A 458 -12.94 17.54 -10.89
C GLY A 458 -13.08 19.06 -11.01
N VAL A 459 -12.04 19.75 -11.48
CA VAL A 459 -12.03 21.21 -11.69
C VAL A 459 -11.96 21.51 -13.19
N SER A 460 -12.86 22.35 -13.69
CA SER A 460 -12.81 22.85 -15.06
C SER A 460 -11.69 23.88 -15.21
N SER A 461 -11.00 23.88 -16.36
CA SER A 461 -9.84 24.73 -16.68
C SER A 461 -10.13 26.25 -16.73
N GLY A 462 -11.33 26.68 -16.32
CA GLY A 462 -11.79 28.07 -16.32
C GLY A 462 -11.66 28.81 -14.98
N MET A 463 -11.30 28.16 -13.87
CA MET A 463 -11.01 28.85 -12.62
C MET A 463 -9.54 29.29 -12.59
N LYS A 464 -9.29 30.53 -13.02
CA LYS A 464 -8.07 31.29 -12.70
C LYS A 464 -8.09 31.76 -11.26
#